data_AF-Q4DWI1-F1
#
_entry.id   AF-Q4DWI1-F1
#
_cell.length_a   1.000
_cell.length_b   1.000
_cell.length_c   1.000
_cell.angle_alpha   90.00
_cell.angle_beta   90.00
_cell.angle_gamma   90.00
#
_symmetry.space_group_name_H-M   'P 1'
#
loop_
_entity.id
_entity.type
_entity.pdbx_description
1 polymer ?
#
loop_
_entity_poly.entity_id
_entity_poly.type
_entity_poly.pdbx_seq_one_letter_code
_entity_poly.pdbx_strand_id
1 'polypeptide(L)'
;MAALESLNFNAETAIHYIHCVLSNVPMTLALSEVAPMVVPNPESPIVKELEAIGCRIVPHQLNMFKEPLERKFGFVNFFIHESSRAESQGKVHELVLRWISRELADQLASVNVSVTLGQPNECYSAVPFLRALHEECSFLDASKVRDSKKLETFLLSKIHFDDAGSNLHKNNGVDGVDAEEKKRGDGARRAVGSFRISSLGWKELLWLSRGHSGLPPILITNGNISTATCDQEALRIFFEGALFPLIRVLP
;
A
#
# COMPACT_ATOMS: atom_id res chain seq x y z
N MET A 1 26.68 -5.25 -3.29
CA MET A 1 26.22 -6.03 -2.11
C MET A 1 24.70 -5.95 -1.98
N ALA A 2 24.09 -4.76 -1.87
CA ALA A 2 22.63 -4.58 -1.81
C ALA A 2 21.79 -5.34 -2.87
N ALA A 3 22.23 -5.39 -4.13
CA ALA A 3 21.51 -6.16 -5.17
C ALA A 3 21.48 -7.68 -4.91
N LEU A 4 22.54 -8.23 -4.29
CA LEU A 4 22.58 -9.64 -3.88
C LEU A 4 21.73 -9.90 -2.64
N GLU A 5 21.67 -8.94 -1.71
CA GLU A 5 20.81 -9.02 -0.53
C GLU A 5 19.33 -9.07 -0.93
N SER A 6 18.91 -8.29 -1.93
CA SER A 6 17.52 -8.30 -2.41
C SER A 6 17.08 -9.64 -3.03
N LEU A 7 17.98 -10.37 -3.70
CA LEU A 7 17.65 -11.62 -4.41
C LEU A 7 17.27 -12.79 -3.46
N ASN A 8 17.89 -12.86 -2.28
CA ASN A 8 17.64 -13.90 -1.28
C ASN A 8 16.81 -13.39 -0.09
N PHE A 9 16.22 -12.21 -0.22
CA PHE A 9 15.51 -11.56 0.86
C PHE A 9 14.15 -12.23 1.12
N ASN A 10 13.89 -12.62 2.37
CA ASN A 10 12.60 -13.11 2.80
C ASN A 10 11.83 -12.00 3.54
N ALA A 11 10.81 -11.46 2.88
CA ALA A 11 9.95 -10.41 3.45
C ALA A 11 9.23 -10.85 4.73
N GLU A 12 8.97 -12.15 4.90
CA GLU A 12 8.28 -12.70 6.08
C GLU A 12 9.10 -12.61 7.36
N THR A 13 10.44 -12.55 7.23
CA THR A 13 11.36 -12.53 8.39
C THR A 13 11.89 -11.14 8.71
N ALA A 14 11.56 -10.14 7.89
CA ALA A 14 12.09 -8.80 8.04
C ALA A 14 11.30 -7.99 9.07
N ILE A 15 12.03 -7.33 9.99
CA ILE A 15 11.41 -6.47 11.01
C ILE A 15 10.79 -5.24 10.35
N HIS A 16 11.54 -4.57 9.47
CA HIS A 16 11.02 -3.49 8.62
C HIS A 16 10.95 -3.91 7.16
N TYR A 17 9.72 -4.01 6.67
CA TYR A 17 9.41 -4.21 5.26
C TYR A 17 8.34 -3.21 4.86
N ILE A 18 8.70 -2.22 4.06
CA ILE A 18 7.85 -1.07 3.80
C ILE A 18 7.28 -1.14 2.39
N HIS A 19 5.96 -1.08 2.29
CA HIS A 19 5.22 -1.04 1.04
C HIS A 19 4.79 0.40 0.74
N CYS A 20 5.26 0.97 -0.37
CA CYS A 20 4.83 2.27 -0.85
C CYS A 20 4.09 2.12 -2.18
N VAL A 21 3.00 2.88 -2.34
CA VAL A 21 2.21 2.94 -3.57
C VAL A 21 2.66 4.12 -4.40
N LEU A 22 2.82 3.89 -5.71
CA LEU A 22 3.13 4.90 -6.70
C LEU A 22 1.85 5.23 -7.48
N SER A 23 1.48 6.51 -7.53
CA SER A 23 0.28 6.99 -8.20
C SER A 23 0.60 8.19 -9.11
N ASN A 24 -0.39 8.58 -9.94
CA ASN A 24 -0.28 9.69 -10.90
C ASN A 24 0.84 9.57 -11.94
N VAL A 25 1.36 8.36 -12.16
CA VAL A 25 2.52 8.13 -13.02
C VAL A 25 2.16 8.42 -14.49
N PRO A 26 2.88 9.32 -15.20
CA PRO A 26 2.60 9.63 -16.60
C PRO A 26 2.71 8.40 -17.49
N MET A 27 1.78 8.23 -18.43
CA MET A 27 1.75 7.07 -19.34
C MET A 27 3.05 6.89 -20.14
N THR A 28 3.72 7.98 -20.46
CA THR A 28 4.99 8.03 -21.21
C THR A 28 6.22 7.67 -20.38
N LEU A 29 6.18 7.80 -19.04
CA LEU A 29 7.36 7.64 -18.19
C LEU A 29 7.84 6.18 -18.11
N ALA A 30 9.05 5.86 -18.54
CA ALA A 30 9.55 4.49 -18.49
C ALA A 30 9.89 4.05 -17.06
N LEU A 31 9.81 2.75 -16.78
CA LEU A 31 10.21 2.20 -15.48
C LEU A 31 11.69 2.50 -15.17
N SER A 32 12.53 2.52 -16.20
CA SER A 32 13.95 2.86 -16.10
C SER A 32 14.22 4.30 -15.67
N GLU A 33 13.26 5.22 -15.84
CA GLU A 33 13.37 6.60 -15.37
C GLU A 33 12.92 6.73 -13.91
N VAL A 34 12.03 5.86 -13.43
CA VAL A 34 11.57 5.81 -12.04
C VAL A 34 12.56 5.08 -11.14
N ALA A 35 13.21 4.02 -11.65
CA ALA A 35 14.07 3.15 -10.85
C ALA A 35 15.21 3.87 -10.10
N PRO A 36 15.92 4.85 -10.68
CA PRO A 36 16.93 5.61 -9.95
C PRO A 36 16.33 6.52 -8.86
N MET A 37 15.08 6.98 -9.04
CA MET A 37 14.41 7.93 -8.13
C MET A 37 13.91 7.27 -6.84
N VAL A 38 13.84 5.94 -6.78
CA VAL A 38 13.50 5.21 -5.56
C VAL A 38 14.73 4.80 -4.75
N VAL A 39 15.95 5.09 -5.23
CA VAL A 39 17.18 4.81 -4.49
C VAL A 39 17.39 5.91 -3.44
N PRO A 40 17.64 5.57 -2.16
CA PRO A 40 17.94 6.57 -1.13
C PRO A 40 19.20 7.36 -1.47
N ASN A 41 19.17 8.68 -1.27
CA ASN A 41 20.33 9.53 -1.54
C ASN A 41 21.34 9.42 -0.37
N PRO A 42 22.59 8.97 -0.60
CA PRO A 42 23.59 8.86 0.47
C PRO A 42 23.95 10.21 1.11
N GLU A 43 23.73 11.32 0.39
CA GLU A 43 23.99 12.66 0.93
C GLU A 43 22.85 13.20 1.81
N SER A 44 21.71 12.51 1.84
CA SER A 44 20.58 12.92 2.65
C SER A 44 20.90 12.90 4.15
N PRO A 45 20.53 13.95 4.90
CA PRO A 45 20.65 13.94 6.36
C PRO A 45 19.92 12.77 7.03
N ILE A 46 18.77 12.33 6.49
CA ILE A 46 17.98 11.24 7.07
C ILE A 46 18.67 9.89 6.80
N VAL A 47 19.18 9.71 5.59
CA VAL A 47 19.93 8.49 5.23
C VAL A 47 21.22 8.40 6.06
N LYS A 48 21.94 9.50 6.24
CA LYS A 48 23.12 9.56 7.13
C LYS A 48 22.78 9.26 8.58
N GLU A 49 21.64 9.71 9.09
CA GLU A 49 21.18 9.40 10.45
C GLU A 49 20.88 7.90 10.60
N LEU A 50 20.24 7.27 9.61
CA LEU A 50 20.01 5.83 9.55
C LEU A 50 21.33 5.04 9.49
N GLU A 51 22.28 5.46 8.65
CA GLU A 51 23.58 4.81 8.53
C GLU A 51 24.40 4.91 9.82
N ALA A 52 24.33 6.05 10.53
CA ALA A 52 25.01 6.25 11.81
C ALA A 52 24.52 5.27 12.90
N ILE A 53 23.25 4.86 12.85
CA ILE A 53 22.68 3.82 13.73
C ILE A 53 22.78 2.41 13.14
N GLY A 54 23.57 2.22 12.07
CA GLY A 54 23.84 0.92 11.46
C GLY A 54 22.73 0.38 10.57
N CYS A 55 21.77 1.22 10.18
CA CYS A 55 20.61 0.85 9.36
C CYS A 55 20.74 1.40 7.93
N ARG A 56 20.22 0.67 6.95
CA ARG A 56 20.20 1.12 5.55
C ARG A 56 18.88 0.76 4.88
N ILE A 57 18.28 1.73 4.18
CA ILE A 57 17.11 1.49 3.32
C ILE A 57 17.58 0.82 2.02
N VAL A 58 16.95 -0.31 1.68
CA VAL A 58 17.26 -1.06 0.44
C VAL A 58 15.99 -1.20 -0.40
N PRO A 59 15.95 -0.64 -1.62
CA PRO A 59 14.88 -0.92 -2.58
C PRO A 59 14.89 -2.40 -2.95
N HIS A 60 13.75 -3.06 -2.81
CA HIS A 60 13.61 -4.51 -3.02
C HIS A 60 12.91 -4.84 -4.33
N GLN A 61 11.70 -4.33 -4.50
CA GLN A 61 10.86 -4.62 -5.66
C GLN A 61 10.16 -3.36 -6.13
N LEU A 62 10.33 -3.01 -7.39
CA LEU A 62 9.62 -1.92 -8.05
C LEU A 62 8.75 -2.52 -9.17
N ASN A 63 7.46 -2.22 -9.17
CA ASN A 63 6.54 -2.68 -10.21
C ASN A 63 5.60 -1.55 -10.65
N MET A 64 5.21 -1.57 -11.92
CA MET A 64 4.36 -0.55 -12.53
C MET A 64 3.34 -1.19 -13.45
N PHE A 65 2.07 -0.87 -13.25
CA PHE A 65 0.95 -1.37 -14.04
C PHE A 65 0.53 -0.35 -15.08
N LYS A 66 0.51 -0.80 -16.34
CA LYS A 66 0.02 0.00 -17.48
C LYS A 66 -1.35 -0.54 -17.90
N GLU A 67 -2.38 0.10 -17.39
CA GLU A 67 -3.79 -0.25 -17.63
C GLU A 67 -4.46 0.80 -18.53
N PRO A 68 -5.65 0.52 -19.11
CA PRO A 68 -6.42 1.49 -19.92
C PRO A 68 -7.07 2.59 -19.05
N LEU A 69 -6.26 3.24 -18.22
CA LEU A 69 -6.59 4.38 -17.37
C LEU A 69 -5.86 5.64 -17.88
N GLU A 70 -6.02 6.77 -17.19
CA GLU A 70 -5.36 8.03 -17.59
C GLU A 70 -3.90 8.10 -17.11
N ARG A 71 -3.60 7.42 -16.01
CA ARG A 71 -2.29 7.36 -15.36
C ARG A 71 -1.93 5.91 -15.07
N LYS A 72 -0.63 5.63 -15.01
CA LYS A 72 -0.13 4.37 -14.45
C LYS A 72 -0.14 4.47 -12.93
N PHE A 73 -0.08 3.31 -12.30
CA PHE A 73 0.09 3.16 -10.88
C PHE A 73 0.98 1.95 -10.64
N GLY A 74 1.58 1.87 -9.47
CA GLY A 74 2.57 0.85 -9.17
C GLY A 74 2.85 0.80 -7.68
N PHE A 75 3.89 0.07 -7.33
CA PHE A 75 4.38 0.04 -5.96
C PHE A 75 5.89 -0.13 -5.94
N VAL A 76 6.47 0.25 -4.81
CA VAL A 76 7.85 -0.05 -4.46
C VAL A 76 7.91 -0.59 -3.05
N ASN A 77 8.61 -1.71 -2.87
CA ASN A 77 8.89 -2.31 -1.58
C ASN A 77 10.32 -1.99 -1.17
N PHE A 78 10.50 -1.68 0.11
CA PHE A 78 11.79 -1.49 0.75
C PHE A 78 11.95 -2.45 1.92
N PHE A 79 13.18 -2.84 2.22
CA PHE A 79 13.51 -3.40 3.52
C PHE A 79 14.62 -2.58 4.17
N ILE A 80 14.69 -2.64 5.49
CA ILE A 80 15.77 -2.02 6.24
C ILE A 80 16.79 -3.09 6.59
N HIS A 81 18.00 -2.95 6.07
CA HIS A 81 19.13 -3.78 6.43
C HIS A 81 19.77 -3.24 7.71
N GLU A 82 19.88 -4.08 8.74
CA GLU A 82 20.60 -3.77 9.98
C GLU A 82 22.00 -4.41 9.97
N SER A 83 23.04 -3.62 10.18
CA SER A 83 24.45 -4.10 10.20
C SER A 83 25.02 -4.26 11.61
N SER A 84 24.46 -3.55 12.58
CA SER A 84 24.76 -3.66 14.02
C SER A 84 23.43 -3.76 14.79
N ARG A 85 23.45 -4.16 16.08
CA ARG A 85 22.25 -4.10 16.94
C ARG A 85 21.75 -2.65 16.95
N ALA A 86 20.69 -2.41 16.18
CA ALA A 86 20.14 -1.08 15.96
C ALA A 86 19.68 -0.43 17.27
N GLU A 87 19.52 0.89 17.23
CA GLU A 87 18.72 1.62 18.20
C GLU A 87 17.28 1.05 18.29
N SER A 88 16.42 1.69 19.09
CA SER A 88 15.02 1.25 19.19
C SER A 88 14.37 1.15 17.80
N GLN A 89 13.66 0.05 17.56
CA GLN A 89 12.94 -0.21 16.30
C GLN A 89 11.98 0.94 15.94
N GLY A 90 11.45 1.63 16.95
CA GLY A 90 10.64 2.84 16.78
C GLY A 90 11.42 4.02 16.18
N LYS A 91 12.68 4.23 16.58
CA LYS A 91 13.52 5.30 16.01
C LYS A 91 13.86 5.03 14.54
N VAL A 92 14.19 3.78 14.21
CA VAL A 92 14.39 3.35 12.81
C VAL A 92 13.12 3.63 11.99
N HIS A 93 11.97 3.21 12.50
CA HIS A 93 10.69 3.40 11.82
C HIS A 93 10.35 4.88 11.59
N GLU A 94 10.52 5.72 12.61
CA GLU A 94 10.28 7.17 12.50
C GLU A 94 11.15 7.81 11.40
N LEU A 95 12.44 7.44 11.33
CA LEU A 95 13.35 7.93 10.31
C LEU A 95 12.94 7.49 8.91
N VAL A 96 12.48 6.25 8.76
CA VAL A 96 11.98 5.73 7.48
C VAL A 96 10.71 6.45 7.04
N LEU A 97 9.74 6.68 7.94
CA LEU A 97 8.54 7.46 7.62
C LEU A 97 8.87 8.91 7.21
N ARG A 98 9.83 9.54 7.90
CA ARG A 98 10.34 10.87 7.54
C ARG A 98 11.04 10.89 6.20
N TRP A 99 11.82 9.85 5.88
CA TRP A 99 12.45 9.69 4.57
C TRP A 99 11.40 9.57 3.44
N ILE A 100 10.38 8.73 3.62
CA ILE A 100 9.31 8.53 2.62
C ILE A 100 8.55 9.83 2.35
N SER A 101 8.09 10.48 3.42
CA SER A 101 7.22 11.67 3.33
C SER A 101 7.92 12.92 2.82
N ARG A 102 9.26 12.96 2.85
CA ARG A 102 10.05 14.12 2.39
C ARG A 102 10.88 13.77 1.17
N GLU A 103 11.92 12.99 1.37
CA GLU A 103 12.94 12.77 0.34
C GLU A 103 12.44 11.89 -0.81
N LEU A 104 11.86 10.73 -0.51
CA LEU A 104 11.32 9.86 -1.57
C LEU A 104 10.21 10.57 -2.35
N ALA A 105 9.37 11.33 -1.65
CA ALA A 105 8.34 12.16 -2.25
C ALA A 105 8.94 13.23 -3.18
N ASP A 106 9.95 13.97 -2.74
CA ASP A 106 10.62 15.00 -3.55
C ASP A 106 11.34 14.39 -4.77
N GLN A 107 12.05 13.26 -4.60
CA GLN A 107 12.72 12.55 -5.69
C GLN A 107 11.73 12.11 -6.77
N LEU A 108 10.60 11.51 -6.38
CA LEU A 108 9.57 11.05 -7.31
C LEU A 108 8.75 12.20 -7.91
N ALA A 109 8.55 13.28 -7.17
CA ALA A 109 7.90 14.49 -7.68
C ALA A 109 8.69 15.11 -8.85
N SER A 110 10.03 15.00 -8.85
CA SER A 110 10.87 15.48 -9.95
C SER A 110 10.55 14.82 -11.31
N VAL A 111 9.97 13.62 -11.29
CA VAL A 111 9.51 12.88 -12.48
C VAL A 111 7.98 12.81 -12.58
N ASN A 112 7.27 13.70 -11.87
CA ASN A 112 5.81 13.78 -11.80
C ASN A 112 5.12 12.50 -11.30
N VAL A 113 5.74 11.80 -10.35
CA VAL A 113 5.17 10.62 -9.69
C VAL A 113 4.82 10.96 -8.24
N SER A 114 3.64 10.53 -7.80
CA SER A 114 3.23 10.64 -6.39
C SER A 114 3.54 9.33 -5.67
N VAL A 115 3.93 9.42 -4.39
CA VAL A 115 4.17 8.26 -3.53
C VAL A 115 3.41 8.42 -2.22
N THR A 116 2.83 7.33 -1.75
CA THR A 116 2.18 7.24 -0.44
C THR A 116 2.56 5.93 0.24
N LEU A 117 2.49 5.91 1.57
CA LEU A 117 2.63 4.66 2.31
C LEU A 117 1.42 3.76 2.01
N GLY A 118 1.68 2.52 1.62
CA GLY A 118 0.68 1.51 1.26
C GLY A 118 0.29 0.59 2.42
N GLN A 119 0.58 1.01 3.65
CA GLN A 119 0.29 0.31 4.89
C GLN A 119 -0.06 1.35 5.98
N PRO A 120 -0.69 0.94 7.09
CA PRO A 120 -0.88 1.81 8.25
C PRO A 120 0.46 2.32 8.81
N ASN A 121 0.47 3.57 9.28
CA ASN A 121 1.68 4.27 9.74
C ASN A 121 2.38 3.56 10.91
N GLU A 122 1.64 2.80 11.71
CA GLU A 122 2.18 2.08 12.86
C GLU A 122 2.91 0.77 12.51
N CYS A 123 2.71 0.25 11.30
CA CYS A 123 3.27 -1.02 10.86
C CYS A 123 4.76 -0.89 10.52
N TYR A 124 5.63 -1.62 11.22
CA TYR A 124 7.04 -1.74 10.84
C TYR A 124 7.18 -2.62 9.58
N SER A 125 6.35 -3.65 9.47
CA SER A 125 6.26 -4.51 8.29
C SER A 125 4.88 -4.41 7.65
N ALA A 126 4.84 -4.27 6.32
CA ALA A 126 3.63 -4.30 5.52
C ALA A 126 2.97 -5.69 5.55
N VAL A 127 3.78 -6.75 5.73
CA VAL A 127 3.36 -8.14 5.50
C VAL A 127 2.14 -8.54 6.33
N PRO A 128 2.09 -8.29 7.66
CA PRO A 128 0.92 -8.66 8.46
C PRO A 128 -0.36 -7.91 8.08
N PHE A 129 -0.24 -6.69 7.58
CA PHE A 129 -1.37 -5.91 7.10
C PHE A 129 -1.82 -6.39 5.72
N LEU A 130 -0.90 -6.55 4.76
CA LEU A 130 -1.22 -7.02 3.42
C LEU A 130 -1.82 -8.42 3.44
N ARG A 131 -1.30 -9.32 4.29
CA ARG A 131 -1.90 -10.64 4.49
C ARG A 131 -3.35 -10.54 4.95
N ALA A 132 -3.61 -9.72 5.97
CA ALA A 132 -4.98 -9.52 6.45
C ALA A 132 -5.88 -8.87 5.41
N LEU A 133 -5.35 -7.98 4.57
CA LEU A 133 -6.09 -7.41 3.45
C LEU A 133 -6.55 -8.50 2.46
N HIS A 134 -5.75 -9.53 2.22
CA HIS A 134 -6.15 -10.67 1.37
C HIS A 134 -7.07 -11.66 2.09
N GLU A 135 -6.89 -11.86 3.39
CA GLU A 135 -7.64 -12.87 4.16
C GLU A 135 -9.01 -12.35 4.65
N GLU A 136 -9.10 -11.08 5.03
CA GLU A 136 -10.29 -10.51 5.68
C GLU A 136 -11.15 -9.67 4.72
N CYS A 137 -10.59 -9.16 3.61
CA CYS A 137 -11.34 -8.37 2.62
C CYS A 137 -11.63 -9.20 1.35
N SER A 138 -12.90 -9.52 1.12
CA SER A 138 -13.32 -10.30 -0.06
C SER A 138 -13.09 -9.60 -1.40
N PHE A 139 -12.75 -8.30 -1.41
CA PHE A 139 -12.39 -7.56 -2.62
C PHE A 139 -11.18 -8.16 -3.37
N LEU A 140 -10.26 -8.82 -2.67
CA LEU A 140 -9.05 -9.40 -3.27
C LEU A 140 -9.15 -10.93 -3.42
N ASP A 141 -10.34 -11.51 -3.25
CA ASP A 141 -10.56 -12.94 -3.43
C ASP A 141 -10.12 -13.38 -4.83
N ALA A 142 -9.21 -14.35 -4.87
CA ALA A 142 -8.68 -14.95 -6.10
C ALA A 142 -9.77 -15.59 -6.98
N SER A 143 -10.93 -15.96 -6.40
CA SER A 143 -12.09 -16.44 -7.17
C SER A 143 -12.79 -15.31 -7.95
N LYS A 144 -12.61 -14.05 -7.53
CA LYS A 144 -13.27 -12.87 -8.10
C LYS A 144 -12.37 -12.02 -8.97
N VAL A 145 -11.06 -12.06 -8.71
CA VAL A 145 -10.06 -11.16 -9.28
C VAL A 145 -9.05 -11.92 -10.13
N ARG A 146 -8.76 -11.40 -11.33
CA ARG A 146 -7.76 -12.01 -12.25
C ARG A 146 -6.31 -11.78 -11.82
N ASP A 147 -6.03 -10.60 -11.27
CA ASP A 147 -4.70 -10.17 -10.84
C ASP A 147 -4.85 -9.43 -9.51
N SER A 148 -4.71 -10.19 -8.42
CA SER A 148 -4.93 -9.69 -7.07
C SER A 148 -3.93 -8.60 -6.70
N LYS A 149 -2.66 -8.73 -7.11
CA LYS A 149 -1.64 -7.72 -6.79
C LYS A 149 -1.90 -6.39 -7.49
N LYS A 150 -2.38 -6.42 -8.73
CA LYS A 150 -2.78 -5.20 -9.45
C LYS A 150 -3.97 -4.51 -8.80
N LEU A 151 -5.02 -5.24 -8.44
CA LEU A 151 -6.18 -4.64 -7.75
C LEU A 151 -5.84 -4.18 -6.34
N GLU A 152 -4.98 -4.91 -5.61
CA GLU A 152 -4.45 -4.49 -4.31
C GLU A 152 -3.73 -3.15 -4.45
N THR A 153 -2.79 -3.04 -5.40
CA THR A 153 -2.03 -1.81 -5.63
C THR A 153 -2.95 -0.64 -5.98
N PHE A 154 -3.94 -0.88 -6.85
CA PHE A 154 -4.92 0.14 -7.20
C PHE A 154 -5.77 0.55 -5.99
N LEU A 155 -6.29 -0.41 -5.22
CA LEU A 155 -7.10 -0.17 -4.03
C LEU A 155 -6.30 0.65 -3.00
N LEU A 156 -5.06 0.26 -2.72
CA LEU A 156 -4.19 0.97 -1.80
C LEU A 156 -3.87 2.40 -2.27
N SER A 157 -3.87 2.67 -3.58
CA SER A 157 -3.75 4.04 -4.11
C SER A 157 -4.94 4.95 -3.80
N LYS A 158 -6.07 4.37 -3.37
CA LYS A 158 -7.32 5.06 -3.04
C LYS A 158 -7.64 5.05 -1.53
N ILE A 159 -6.87 4.33 -0.73
CA ILE A 159 -7.05 4.24 0.71
C ILE A 159 -6.29 5.38 1.40
N HIS A 160 -6.93 5.99 2.39
CA HIS A 160 -6.30 6.89 3.34
C HIS A 160 -6.22 6.21 4.71
N PHE A 161 -5.02 5.95 5.20
CA PHE A 161 -4.80 5.33 6.50
C PHE A 161 -4.98 6.33 7.64
N ASP A 162 -5.51 5.84 8.77
CA ASP A 162 -5.71 6.62 9.99
C ASP A 162 -4.39 6.71 10.78
N ASP A 163 -4.18 7.82 11.49
CA ASP A 163 -2.99 8.02 12.35
C ASP A 163 -3.12 7.37 13.75
N ALA A 164 -4.24 6.71 14.03
CA ALA A 164 -4.60 6.27 15.38
C ALA A 164 -3.82 5.05 15.90
N GLY A 165 -3.12 4.31 15.03
CA GLY A 165 -2.34 3.14 15.44
C GLY A 165 -3.18 1.96 15.98
N SER A 166 -4.44 1.84 15.54
CA SER A 166 -5.45 0.96 16.15
C SER A 166 -5.09 -0.53 16.21
N ASN A 167 -4.17 -1.01 15.37
CA ASN A 167 -3.77 -2.41 15.29
C ASN A 167 -2.27 -2.63 15.61
N LEU A 168 -1.60 -1.70 16.31
CA LEU A 168 -0.15 -1.74 16.61
C LEU A 168 0.35 -3.12 17.10
N HIS A 169 -0.37 -3.73 18.05
CA HIS A 169 0.00 -5.02 18.64
C HIS A 169 -0.10 -6.19 17.65
N LYS A 170 -1.05 -6.17 16.71
CA LYS A 170 -1.22 -7.22 15.68
C LYS A 170 -0.20 -7.11 14.55
N ASN A 171 0.26 -5.89 14.27
CA ASN A 171 1.12 -5.61 13.13
C ASN A 171 2.61 -5.74 13.45
N ASN A 172 3.04 -5.47 14.69
CA ASN A 172 4.47 -5.46 15.05
C ASN A 172 4.92 -6.66 15.90
N GLY A 173 4.05 -7.66 16.11
CA GLY A 173 4.43 -8.91 16.79
C GLY A 173 4.95 -8.73 18.21
N VAL A 174 4.52 -7.68 18.93
CA VAL A 174 4.84 -7.51 20.34
C VAL A 174 4.05 -8.56 21.12
N ASP A 175 4.65 -9.73 21.33
CA ASP A 175 4.18 -10.80 22.20
C ASP A 175 4.15 -10.30 23.66
N GLY A 176 3.12 -9.52 24.00
CA GLY A 176 3.01 -8.90 25.32
C GLY A 176 1.63 -8.35 25.68
N VAL A 177 0.62 -8.44 24.80
CA VAL A 177 -0.77 -8.12 25.17
C VAL A 177 -1.54 -9.43 25.37
N ASP A 178 -1.40 -9.89 26.61
CA ASP A 178 -2.27 -10.69 27.45
C ASP A 178 -3.34 -11.61 26.82
N ALA A 179 -3.35 -12.83 27.34
CA ALA A 179 -4.46 -13.78 27.30
C ALA A 179 -5.84 -13.19 27.74
N GLU A 180 -5.88 -11.97 28.28
CA GLU A 180 -7.07 -11.17 28.56
C GLU A 180 -7.83 -10.74 27.28
N GLU A 181 -7.15 -10.33 26.20
CA GLU A 181 -7.86 -9.94 24.95
C GLU A 181 -8.43 -11.15 24.21
N LYS A 182 -7.71 -12.29 24.23
CA LYS A 182 -8.26 -13.59 23.75
C LYS A 182 -9.51 -14.01 24.53
N LYS A 183 -9.64 -13.65 25.81
CA LYS A 183 -10.84 -13.93 26.62
C LYS A 183 -12.02 -12.99 26.36
N ARG A 184 -11.79 -11.78 25.85
CA ARG A 184 -12.85 -10.78 25.62
C ARG A 184 -13.50 -10.85 24.24
N GLY A 185 -13.05 -11.73 23.35
CA GLY A 185 -13.57 -11.78 21.98
C GLY A 185 -13.24 -10.55 21.13
N ASP A 186 -12.37 -9.65 21.62
CA ASP A 186 -11.94 -8.41 20.97
C ASP A 186 -10.78 -8.65 19.96
N GLY A 187 -10.64 -9.90 19.50
CA GLY A 187 -9.62 -10.32 18.55
C GLY A 187 -9.82 -9.79 17.12
N ALA A 188 -10.94 -9.13 16.83
CA ALA A 188 -11.22 -8.55 15.52
C ALA A 188 -10.28 -7.40 15.21
N ARG A 189 -9.69 -7.36 14.00
CA ARG A 189 -8.91 -6.19 13.56
C ARG A 189 -9.84 -4.98 13.45
N ARG A 190 -9.38 -3.84 13.95
CA ARG A 190 -10.10 -2.57 13.78
C ARG A 190 -9.83 -2.02 12.40
N ALA A 191 -10.72 -1.15 11.91
CA ALA A 191 -10.45 -0.41 10.70
C ALA A 191 -9.21 0.48 10.88
N VAL A 192 -8.34 0.50 9.88
CA VAL A 192 -7.06 1.25 9.86
C VAL A 192 -7.01 2.33 8.81
N GLY A 193 -8.08 2.46 8.02
CA GLY A 193 -8.16 3.46 6.99
C GLY A 193 -9.56 3.59 6.42
N SER A 194 -9.66 4.49 5.44
CA SER A 194 -10.89 4.80 4.75
C SER A 194 -10.71 4.80 3.23
N PHE A 195 -11.74 4.38 2.52
CA PHE A 195 -11.85 4.39 1.07
C PHE A 195 -13.07 5.23 0.69
N ARG A 196 -12.88 6.22 -0.19
CA ARG A 196 -13.98 7.07 -0.69
C ARG A 196 -14.44 6.61 -2.06
N ILE A 197 -15.71 6.25 -2.20
CA ILE A 197 -16.27 5.82 -3.50
C ILE A 197 -16.18 6.97 -4.51
N SER A 198 -16.46 8.19 -4.07
CA SER A 198 -16.31 9.44 -4.83
C SER A 198 -14.91 9.69 -5.40
N SER A 199 -13.87 8.98 -4.93
CA SER A 199 -12.52 9.05 -5.51
C SER A 199 -12.33 8.25 -6.79
N LEU A 200 -13.32 7.43 -7.18
CA LEU A 200 -13.30 6.63 -8.39
C LEU A 200 -13.92 7.37 -9.58
N GLY A 201 -13.14 7.54 -10.64
CA GLY A 201 -13.64 8.00 -11.92
C GLY A 201 -14.40 6.90 -12.69
N TRP A 202 -15.23 7.28 -13.66
CA TRP A 202 -15.98 6.30 -14.47
C TRP A 202 -15.07 5.32 -15.24
N LYS A 203 -13.89 5.76 -15.69
CA LYS A 203 -12.89 4.89 -16.35
C LYS A 203 -12.37 3.83 -15.40
N GLU A 204 -12.14 4.21 -14.15
CA GLU A 204 -11.66 3.31 -13.11
C GLU A 204 -12.75 2.31 -12.74
N LEU A 205 -14.00 2.75 -12.57
CA LEU A 205 -15.13 1.85 -12.35
C LEU A 205 -15.29 0.84 -13.49
N LEU A 206 -15.24 1.29 -14.76
CA LEU A 206 -15.33 0.39 -15.92
C LEU A 206 -14.14 -0.57 -16.01
N TRP A 207 -12.95 -0.13 -15.61
CA TRP A 207 -11.79 -0.99 -15.55
C TRP A 207 -11.90 -2.02 -14.41
N LEU A 208 -12.37 -1.60 -13.23
CA LEU A 208 -12.64 -2.48 -12.09
C LEU A 208 -13.69 -3.54 -12.43
N SER A 209 -14.77 -3.19 -13.13
CA SER A 209 -15.81 -4.17 -13.51
C SER A 209 -15.29 -5.28 -14.43
N ARG A 210 -14.22 -5.01 -15.19
CA ARG A 210 -13.54 -6.00 -16.03
C ARG A 210 -12.54 -6.86 -15.24
N GLY A 211 -11.98 -6.30 -14.17
CA GLY A 211 -10.99 -6.95 -13.32
C GLY A 211 -11.57 -7.74 -12.14
N HIS A 212 -12.78 -7.38 -11.70
CA HIS A 212 -13.45 -7.91 -10.52
C HIS A 212 -14.88 -8.37 -10.87
N SER A 213 -15.11 -9.67 -10.89
CA SER A 213 -16.39 -10.27 -11.33
C SER A 213 -17.58 -10.01 -10.39
N GLY A 214 -17.33 -9.59 -9.15
CA GLY A 214 -18.38 -9.25 -8.18
C GLY A 214 -18.84 -7.78 -8.19
N LEU A 215 -18.23 -6.91 -9.02
CA LEU A 215 -18.60 -5.49 -9.01
C LEU A 215 -20.03 -5.31 -9.57
N PRO A 216 -20.85 -4.40 -8.99
CA PRO A 216 -22.15 -4.07 -9.56
C PRO A 216 -22.06 -3.65 -11.04
N PRO A 217 -23.11 -3.94 -11.83
CA PRO A 217 -23.10 -3.68 -13.27
C PRO A 217 -23.05 -2.18 -13.55
N ILE A 218 -22.20 -1.81 -14.51
CA ILE A 218 -22.09 -0.43 -15.02
C ILE A 218 -22.85 -0.36 -16.33
N LEU A 219 -23.88 0.48 -16.38
CA LEU A 219 -24.73 0.69 -17.55
C LEU A 219 -24.11 1.75 -18.44
N ILE A 220 -23.85 1.41 -19.71
CA ILE A 220 -23.36 2.36 -20.72
C ILE A 220 -24.46 2.53 -21.76
N THR A 221 -24.96 3.76 -21.94
CA THR A 221 -26.02 4.05 -22.90
C THR A 221 -25.43 4.35 -24.28
N ASN A 222 -25.96 3.75 -25.34
CA ASN A 222 -25.55 3.98 -26.74
C ASN A 222 -24.03 3.81 -27.01
N GLY A 223 -23.34 2.98 -26.21
CA GLY A 223 -21.89 2.80 -26.32
C GLY A 223 -21.05 4.02 -25.92
N ASN A 224 -21.68 5.11 -25.48
CA ASN A 224 -20.95 6.29 -25.04
C ASN A 224 -20.55 6.15 -23.57
N ILE A 225 -19.26 5.92 -23.33
CA ILE A 225 -18.76 5.70 -21.96
C ILE A 225 -18.91 6.95 -21.08
N SER A 226 -19.05 8.15 -21.65
CA SER A 226 -19.36 9.35 -20.85
C SER A 226 -20.77 9.33 -20.25
N THR A 227 -21.63 8.38 -20.65
CA THR A 227 -22.97 8.14 -20.09
C THR A 227 -22.99 6.99 -19.08
N ALA A 228 -21.82 6.46 -18.72
CA ALA A 228 -21.74 5.34 -17.79
C ALA A 228 -22.39 5.69 -16.44
N THR A 229 -23.38 4.91 -16.02
CA THR A 229 -24.03 5.02 -14.72
C THR A 229 -23.91 3.70 -13.95
N CYS A 230 -23.88 3.81 -12.64
CA CYS A 230 -23.90 2.67 -11.72
C CYS A 230 -24.86 3.02 -10.59
N ASP A 231 -25.61 2.02 -10.12
CA ASP A 231 -26.36 2.15 -8.87
C ASP A 231 -25.36 2.45 -7.74
N GLN A 232 -25.46 3.66 -7.18
CA GLN A 232 -24.54 4.14 -6.15
C GLN A 232 -24.73 3.39 -4.84
N GLU A 233 -25.95 2.96 -4.54
CA GLU A 233 -26.25 2.21 -3.31
C GLU A 233 -25.72 0.78 -3.43
N ALA A 234 -25.93 0.13 -4.58
CA ALA A 234 -25.35 -1.19 -4.84
C ALA A 234 -23.81 -1.15 -4.80
N LEU A 235 -23.20 -0.09 -5.35
CA LEU A 235 -21.75 0.12 -5.31
C LEU A 235 -21.25 0.30 -3.88
N ARG A 236 -21.97 1.08 -3.07
CA ARG A 236 -21.66 1.28 -1.67
C ARG A 236 -21.74 0.00 -0.86
N ILE A 237 -22.85 -0.73 -0.95
CA ILE A 237 -23.05 -2.02 -0.26
C ILE A 237 -21.96 -3.01 -0.65
N PHE A 238 -21.61 -3.06 -1.94
CA PHE A 238 -20.52 -3.91 -2.42
C PHE A 238 -19.20 -3.56 -1.75
N PHE A 239 -18.76 -2.29 -1.80
CA PHE A 239 -17.48 -1.91 -1.21
C PHE A 239 -17.48 -2.07 0.31
N GLU A 240 -18.56 -1.70 0.99
CA GLU A 240 -18.69 -1.90 2.45
C GLU A 240 -18.52 -3.37 2.82
N GLY A 241 -19.23 -4.28 2.14
CA GLY A 241 -19.09 -5.72 2.39
C GLY A 241 -17.74 -6.30 1.95
N ALA A 242 -17.09 -5.71 0.93
CA ALA A 242 -15.85 -6.24 0.38
C ALA A 242 -14.58 -5.77 1.10
N LEU A 243 -14.65 -4.64 1.81
CA LEU A 243 -13.49 -3.98 2.43
C LEU A 243 -13.53 -3.94 3.97
N PHE A 244 -14.71 -4.10 4.58
CA PHE A 244 -14.84 -4.27 6.02
C PHE A 244 -14.32 -5.67 6.45
N PRO A 245 -13.66 -5.84 7.61
CA PRO A 245 -13.51 -4.89 8.74
C PRO A 245 -12.34 -3.90 8.65
N LEU A 246 -11.42 -4.08 7.69
CA LEU A 246 -10.15 -3.36 7.71
C LEU A 246 -10.23 -1.92 7.20
N ILE A 247 -11.09 -1.65 6.23
CA ILE A 247 -11.19 -0.34 5.59
C ILE A 247 -12.63 0.14 5.64
N ARG A 248 -12.83 1.34 6.18
CA ARG A 248 -14.15 2.01 6.21
C ARG A 248 -14.46 2.59 4.85
N VAL A 249 -15.68 2.35 4.37
CA VAL A 249 -16.13 2.96 3.11
C VAL A 249 -16.88 4.24 3.41
N LEU A 250 -16.46 5.30 2.72
CA LEU A 250 -17.04 6.62 2.78
C LEU A 250 -17.68 6.92 1.41
N PRO A 251 -18.73 7.75 1.36
CA PRO A 251 -19.36 8.14 0.10
C PRO A 251 -18.39 8.86 -0.86
#